data_AF-A0A7R9F719-F1
#
_entry.id   AF-A0A7R9F719-F1
#
_cell.length_a   1.000
_cell.length_b   1.000
_cell.length_c   1.000
_cell.angle_alpha   90.00
_cell.angle_beta   90.00
_cell.angle_gamma   90.00
#
_symmetry.space_group_name_H-M   'P 1'
#
loop_
_entity.id
_entity.type
_entity.pdbx_description
1 polymer ?
#
loop_
_entity_poly.entity_id
_entity_poly.type
_entity_poly.pdbx_seq_one_letter_code
_entity_poly.pdbx_strand_id
1 'polypeptide(L)'
;MSKQVKEYYSVIKKPMALDVVRRKLDPVDPEHYSTIREFIADIRLIFRNAYIFNPKESQVFQDAKSLEEFFDSLLEKWLPAYAYDVEAGSDDDSLDNQPHRKYRRILSE
;
A
#
# COMPACT_ATOMS: atom_id res chain seq x y z
N MET A 1 10.61 -12.57 -21.54
CA MET A 1 10.58 -11.69 -20.34
C MET A 1 11.54 -10.53 -20.58
N SER A 2 11.06 -9.29 -20.55
CA SER A 2 11.87 -8.10 -20.84
C SER A 2 12.88 -7.82 -19.71
N LYS A 3 13.90 -7.00 -20.00
CA LYS A 3 14.92 -6.59 -19.01
C LYS A 3 14.28 -5.93 -17.78
N GLN A 4 13.33 -5.01 -18.01
CA GLN A 4 12.61 -4.30 -16.95
C GLN A 4 11.82 -5.26 -16.06
N VAL A 5 11.18 -6.29 -16.63
CA VAL A 5 10.44 -7.27 -15.85
C VAL A 5 11.38 -8.10 -14.96
N LYS A 6 12.55 -8.51 -15.47
CA LYS A 6 13.56 -9.22 -14.64
C LYS A 6 14.08 -8.36 -13.50
N GLU A 7 14.35 -7.08 -13.77
CA GLU A 7 14.80 -6.11 -12.78
C GLU A 7 13.73 -5.88 -11.70
N TYR A 8 12.47 -5.74 -12.10
CA TYR A 8 11.35 -5.61 -11.17
C TYR A 8 11.30 -6.74 -10.15
N TYR A 9 11.31 -8.00 -10.60
CA TYR A 9 11.27 -9.16 -9.69
C TYR A 9 12.59 -9.37 -8.92
N SER A 10 13.69 -8.72 -9.32
CA SER A 10 14.92 -8.72 -8.54
C SER A 10 14.85 -7.78 -7.33
N VAL A 11 14.11 -6.68 -7.44
CA VAL A 11 13.93 -5.68 -6.38
C VAL A 11 12.69 -6.00 -5.54
N ILE A 12 11.53 -6.17 -6.18
CA ILE A 12 10.24 -6.37 -5.53
C ILE A 12 10.02 -7.85 -5.21
N LYS A 13 10.02 -8.17 -3.91
CA LYS A 13 9.92 -9.55 -3.40
C LYS A 13 8.50 -10.07 -3.29
N LYS A 14 7.53 -9.17 -3.09
CA LYS A 14 6.10 -9.50 -3.01
C LYS A 14 5.32 -8.63 -4.01
N PRO A 15 5.29 -9.02 -5.29
CA PRO A 15 4.49 -8.36 -6.31
C PRO A 15 3.01 -8.36 -5.92
N MET A 16 2.32 -7.26 -6.21
CA MET A 16 0.87 -7.14 -6.01
C MET A 16 0.29 -6.21 -7.07
N ALA A 17 -0.95 -6.45 -7.47
CA ALA A 17 -1.65 -5.70 -8.51
C ALA A 17 -3.17 -5.72 -8.29
N LEU A 18 -3.88 -4.73 -8.83
CA LEU A 18 -5.33 -4.56 -8.59
C LEU A 18 -6.19 -5.69 -9.17
N ASP A 19 -5.75 -6.35 -10.23
CA ASP A 19 -6.41 -7.54 -10.78
C ASP A 19 -6.29 -8.75 -9.84
N VAL A 20 -5.14 -8.92 -9.19
CA VAL A 20 -4.94 -9.91 -8.12
C VAL A 20 -5.84 -9.57 -6.93
N VAL A 21 -5.85 -8.32 -6.48
CA VAL A 21 -6.75 -7.89 -5.38
C VAL A 21 -8.21 -8.15 -5.73
N ARG A 22 -8.63 -7.81 -6.95
CA ARG A 22 -10.00 -8.06 -7.43
C ARG A 22 -10.35 -9.54 -7.38
N ARG A 23 -9.42 -10.42 -7.78
CA ARG A 23 -9.62 -11.86 -7.75
C ARG A 23 -9.77 -12.36 -6.30
N LYS A 24 -8.91 -11.93 -5.39
CA LYS A 24 -8.94 -12.29 -3.96
C LYS A 24 -10.17 -11.77 -3.19
N LEU A 25 -10.95 -10.85 -3.78
CA LEU A 25 -12.25 -10.44 -3.23
C LEU A 25 -13.36 -11.47 -3.50
N ASP A 26 -13.19 -12.37 -4.47
CA ASP A 26 -14.19 -13.39 -4.79
C ASP A 26 -14.14 -14.54 -3.76
N PRO A 27 -15.27 -14.89 -3.10
CA PRO A 27 -15.33 -15.99 -2.12
C PRO A 27 -14.92 -17.35 -2.67
N VAL A 28 -14.93 -17.55 -4.00
CA VAL A 28 -14.51 -18.82 -4.61
C VAL A 28 -13.00 -18.87 -4.90
N ASP A 29 -12.29 -17.75 -4.79
CA ASP A 29 -10.85 -17.73 -5.00
C ASP A 29 -10.12 -18.46 -3.87
N PRO A 30 -9.14 -19.34 -4.16
CA PRO A 30 -8.39 -20.06 -3.12
C PRO A 30 -7.62 -19.15 -2.16
N GLU A 31 -7.30 -17.93 -2.58
CA GLU A 31 -6.60 -16.90 -1.81
C GLU A 31 -7.58 -15.79 -1.34
N HIS A 32 -8.87 -16.11 -1.23
CA HIS A 32 -9.89 -15.17 -0.76
C HIS A 32 -9.51 -14.51 0.57
N TYR A 33 -9.69 -13.19 0.66
CA TYR A 33 -9.44 -12.45 1.89
C TYR A 33 -10.35 -12.93 3.02
N SER A 34 -9.74 -13.37 4.12
CA SER A 34 -10.46 -13.75 5.33
C SER A 34 -10.78 -12.54 6.21
N THR A 35 -10.01 -11.45 6.05
CA THR A 35 -10.21 -10.21 6.82
C THR A 35 -10.04 -8.96 5.97
N ILE A 36 -10.69 -7.87 6.40
CA ILE A 36 -10.51 -6.53 5.80
C ILE A 36 -9.05 -6.08 5.89
N ARG A 37 -8.32 -6.48 6.94
CA ARG A 37 -6.90 -6.11 7.13
C ARG A 37 -6.03 -6.69 6.02
N GLU A 38 -6.29 -7.91 5.57
CA GLU A 38 -5.54 -8.52 4.47
C GLU A 38 -5.76 -7.77 3.15
N PHE A 39 -7.01 -7.38 2.87
CA PHE A 39 -7.33 -6.55 1.70
C PHE A 39 -6.60 -5.20 1.74
N ILE A 40 -6.65 -4.51 2.88
CA ILE A 40 -5.96 -3.23 3.06
C ILE A 40 -4.44 -3.40 2.90
N ALA A 41 -3.87 -4.47 3.46
CA ALA A 41 -2.44 -4.75 3.37
C ALA A 41 -1.97 -4.93 1.92
N ASP A 42 -2.74 -5.63 1.08
CA ASP A 42 -2.39 -5.85 -0.33
C ASP A 42 -2.55 -4.57 -1.17
N ILE A 43 -3.56 -3.73 -0.89
CA ILE A 43 -3.66 -2.40 -1.53
C ILE A 43 -2.45 -1.53 -1.16
N ARG A 44 -2.07 -1.48 0.12
CA ARG A 44 -0.87 -0.74 0.57
C ARG A 44 0.41 -1.30 -0.05
N LEU A 45 0.48 -2.61 -0.23
CA LEU A 45 1.63 -3.26 -0.87
C LEU A 45 1.81 -2.79 -2.32
N ILE A 46 0.72 -2.54 -3.06
CA ILE A 46 0.80 -1.97 -4.42
C ILE A 46 1.50 -0.61 -4.40
N PHE A 47 1.08 0.30 -3.52
CA PHE A 47 1.70 1.64 -3.41
C PHE A 47 3.15 1.55 -2.96
N ARG A 48 3.44 0.74 -1.93
CA ARG A 48 4.81 0.53 -1.45
C ARG A 48 5.73 -0.02 -2.56
N ASN A 49 5.26 -0.99 -3.33
CA ASN A 49 6.03 -1.53 -4.45
C ASN A 49 6.25 -0.46 -5.54
N ALA A 50 5.26 0.39 -5.79
CA ALA A 50 5.40 1.51 -6.71
C ALA A 50 6.49 2.49 -6.24
N TYR A 51 6.54 2.81 -4.94
CA TYR A 51 7.55 3.71 -4.38
C TYR A 51 8.96 3.12 -4.34
N ILE A 52 9.10 1.82 -4.10
CA ILE A 52 10.40 1.14 -4.05
C ILE A 52 11.01 1.06 -5.45
N PHE A 53 10.20 0.73 -6.45
CA PHE A 53 10.73 0.46 -7.80
C PHE A 53 10.86 1.72 -8.66
N ASN A 54 9.95 2.68 -8.51
CA ASN A 54 9.90 3.85 -9.39
C ASN A 54 10.53 5.08 -8.71
N PRO A 55 11.33 5.89 -9.41
CA PRO A 55 11.87 7.14 -8.88
C PRO A 55 10.77 8.11 -8.46
N LYS A 56 11.05 8.98 -7.47
CA LYS A 56 10.09 9.94 -6.94
C LYS A 56 9.53 10.88 -8.01
N GLU A 57 10.35 11.23 -9.00
CA GLU A 57 10.00 12.14 -10.09
C GLU A 57 9.16 11.47 -11.19
N SER A 58 8.98 10.14 -11.11
CA SER A 58 8.21 9.41 -12.11
C SER A 58 6.71 9.59 -11.93
N GLN A 59 5.97 9.57 -13.04
CA GLN A 59 4.51 9.63 -13.02
C GLN A 59 3.89 8.49 -12.19
N VAL A 60 4.45 7.27 -12.30
CA VAL A 60 3.96 6.11 -11.55
C VAL A 60 4.06 6.31 -10.03
N PHE A 61 5.14 6.92 -9.56
CA PHE A 61 5.29 7.25 -8.14
C PHE A 61 4.25 8.28 -7.70
N GLN A 62 4.06 9.35 -8.49
CA GLN A 62 3.09 10.40 -8.18
C GLN A 62 1.65 9.88 -8.20
N ASP A 63 1.30 9.05 -9.19
CA ASP A 63 -0.02 8.43 -9.30
C ASP A 63 -0.29 7.48 -8.11
N ALA A 64 0.70 6.68 -7.70
CA ALA A 64 0.58 5.82 -6.53
C ALA A 64 0.29 6.64 -5.26
N LYS A 65 0.93 7.80 -5.11
CA LYS A 65 0.69 8.72 -3.99
C LYS A 65 -0.74 9.27 -4.00
N SER A 66 -1.20 9.77 -5.15
CA SER A 66 -2.58 10.28 -5.25
C SER A 66 -3.63 9.19 -5.01
N LEU A 67 -3.37 7.95 -5.46
CA LEU A 67 -4.26 6.82 -5.20
C LEU A 67 -4.24 6.39 -3.74
N GLU A 68 -3.09 6.46 -3.07
CA GLU A 68 -2.99 6.17 -1.64
C GLU A 68 -3.79 7.17 -0.80
N GLU A 69 -3.64 8.46 -1.07
CA GLU A 69 -4.42 9.53 -0.41
C GLU A 69 -5.93 9.36 -0.66
N PHE A 70 -6.32 8.98 -1.88
CA PHE A 70 -7.72 8.68 -2.18
C PHE A 70 -8.22 7.46 -1.42
N PHE A 71 -7.43 6.39 -1.36
CA PHE A 71 -7.77 5.18 -0.60
C PHE A 71 -7.95 5.49 0.89
N ASP A 72 -7.12 6.35 1.46
CA ASP A 72 -7.24 6.81 2.85
C ASP A 72 -8.56 7.52 3.10
N SER A 73 -8.96 8.42 2.20
CA SER A 73 -10.26 9.09 2.29
C SER A 73 -11.44 8.12 2.22
N LEU A 74 -11.30 7.01 1.48
CA LEU A 74 -12.31 5.96 1.42
C LEU A 74 -12.37 5.16 2.72
N LEU A 75 -11.22 4.85 3.33
CA LEU A 75 -11.18 4.19 4.62
C LEU A 75 -11.82 5.06 5.71
N GLU A 76 -11.49 6.35 5.77
CA GLU A 76 -12.11 7.29 6.72
C GLU A 76 -13.63 7.34 6.57
N LYS A 77 -14.11 7.36 5.32
CA LYS A 77 -15.54 7.46 5.02
C LYS A 77 -16.30 6.16 5.32
N TRP A 78 -15.75 5.01 4.97
CA TRP A 78 -16.50 3.74 4.93
C TRP A 78 -16.04 2.71 5.94
N LEU A 79 -14.78 2.76 6.36
CA LEU A 79 -14.14 1.80 7.27
C LEU A 79 -13.33 2.53 8.35
N PRO A 80 -13.92 3.46 9.12
CA PRO A 80 -13.17 4.35 10.03
C PRO A 80 -12.37 3.60 11.10
N ALA A 81 -12.80 2.40 11.49
CA ALA A 81 -12.05 1.52 12.40
C ALA A 81 -10.70 1.01 11.84
N TYR A 82 -10.52 1.12 10.52
CA TYR A 82 -9.32 0.72 9.78
C TYR A 82 -8.59 1.91 9.14
N ALA A 83 -9.12 3.13 9.29
CA ALA A 83 -8.50 4.35 8.77
C ALA A 83 -7.27 4.78 9.57
N TYR A 84 -7.14 4.30 10.81
CA TYR A 84 -6.04 4.61 11.70
C TYR A 84 -5.50 3.31 12.32
N ASP A 85 -4.18 3.11 12.31
CA ASP A 85 -3.58 2.01 13.08
C ASP A 85 -3.73 2.29 14.57
N VAL A 86 -4.54 1.46 15.23
CA VAL A 86 -4.71 1.53 16.69
C VAL A 86 -3.59 0.77 17.41
N GLU A 87 -2.83 -0.08 16.71
CA GLU A 87 -1.86 -1.02 17.30
C GLU A 87 -0.70 -1.31 16.32
N ALA A 88 0.38 -0.51 16.33
CA ALA A 88 1.68 -0.89 15.75
C ALA A 88 2.82 0.06 16.22
N GLY A 89 3.13 0.01 17.51
CA GLY A 89 4.53 0.07 17.92
C GLY A 89 5.16 -1.31 17.65
N SER A 90 6.47 -1.33 17.34
CA SER A 90 7.32 -2.49 16.94
C SER A 90 6.88 -3.16 15.62
N ASP A 91 7.58 -3.02 14.50
CA ASP A 91 9.01 -3.28 14.31
C ASP A 91 9.68 -2.26 13.39
N ASP A 92 10.81 -1.75 13.89
CA ASP A 92 11.80 -0.96 13.18
C ASP A 92 12.64 -1.85 12.26
N ASP A 93 12.70 -1.54 10.97
CA ASP A 93 13.87 -1.84 10.14
C ASP A 93 14.03 -0.71 9.11
N SER A 94 14.76 0.32 9.52
CA SER A 94 14.96 1.56 8.81
C SER A 94 15.65 1.38 7.45
N LEU A 95 15.05 1.93 6.39
CA LEU A 95 15.78 2.45 5.22
C LEU A 95 15.37 3.92 5.03
N ASP A 96 16.12 4.78 5.70
CA ASP A 96 16.29 6.21 5.43
C ASP A 96 15.02 7.04 5.10
N ASN A 97 14.30 7.36 6.16
CA ASN A 97 13.71 8.67 6.45
C ASN A 97 13.41 9.64 5.29
N GLN A 98 12.18 9.56 4.78
CA GLN A 98 11.29 10.73 4.80
C GLN A 98 9.98 10.37 5.52
N PRO A 99 9.94 10.50 6.87
CA PRO A 99 8.77 10.20 7.67
C PRO A 99 8.04 11.51 7.94
N HIS A 100 7.42 12.13 6.94
CA HIS A 100 6.59 13.28 7.28
C HIS A 100 5.26 12.81 7.88
N ARG A 101 5.36 12.65 9.21
CA ARG A 101 4.34 12.59 10.25
C ARG A 101 3.77 11.20 10.51
N LYS A 102 4.45 10.50 11.42
CA LYS A 102 3.83 9.63 12.43
C LYS A 102 2.42 10.13 12.75
N TYR A 103 1.42 9.25 12.73
CA TYR A 103 0.13 9.36 13.43
C TYR A 103 0.04 10.58 14.36
N ARG A 104 -0.45 11.72 13.84
CA ARG A 104 -0.66 12.95 14.62
C ARG A 104 -1.80 13.74 13.97
N ARG A 105 -2.92 13.81 14.70
CA ARG A 105 -4.18 14.50 14.34
C ARG A 105 -3.96 15.74 13.48
N ILE A 106 -4.69 15.81 12.37
CA ILE A 106 -4.71 16.96 11.49
C ILE A 106 -5.61 18.05 12.13
N LEU A 107 -5.00 19.22 12.35
CA LEU A 107 -5.58 20.55 12.64
C LEU A 107 -6.06 20.83 14.09
N SER A 108 -5.21 21.52 14.85
CA SER A 108 -5.52 22.86 15.39
C SER A 108 -4.26 23.47 16.02
N GLU A 109 -3.75 24.50 15.34
CA GLU A 109 -2.76 25.54 15.73
C GLU A 109 -1.39 25.12 16.27
#